data_AF-A0A2T0LZ64-F1
#
_entry.id   AF-A0A2T0LZ64-F1
#
_cell.length_a   1.000
_cell.length_b   1.000
_cell.length_c   1.000
_cell.angle_alpha   90.00
_cell.angle_beta   90.00
_cell.angle_gamma   90.00
#
_symmetry.space_group_name_H-M   'P 1'
#
loop_
_entity.id
_entity.type
_entity.pdbx_description
1 polymer ?
#
loop_
_entity_poly.entity_id
_entity_poly.type
_entity_poly.pdbx_seq_one_letter_code
_entity_poly.pdbx_strand_id
1 'polypeptide(L)'
;MVVFFDALHDLGDPPAALRRAHDLLTEGEILVAVEPWSLDRLEDGIGNPSVRVDYALSTSLCTPCSLAQDGGYALGTQGGPSVRLRLLAARASATR
;
A
#
# COMPACT_ATOMS: atom_id res chain seq x y z
N MET A 1 -14.57 11.81 2.94
CA MET A 1 -14.03 10.44 2.76
C MET A 1 -12.91 10.48 1.72
N VAL A 2 -11.84 9.72 1.93
CA VAL A 2 -10.76 9.53 0.94
C VAL A 2 -10.61 8.04 0.64
N VAL A 3 -10.44 7.69 -0.64
CA VAL A 3 -10.24 6.31 -1.08
C VAL A 3 -8.96 6.21 -1.91
N PHE A 4 -8.10 5.28 -1.54
CA PHE A 4 -7.06 4.75 -2.41
C PHE A 4 -7.57 3.43 -2.99
N PHE A 5 -7.76 3.38 -4.30
CA PHE A 5 -8.24 2.17 -4.99
C PHE A 5 -7.15 1.72 -5.96
N ASP A 6 -6.53 0.59 -5.65
CA ASP A 6 -5.46 -0.04 -6.43
C ASP A 6 -4.35 0.94 -6.81
N ALA A 7 -3.86 1.69 -5.81
CA ALA A 7 -2.96 2.82 -6.05
C ALA A 7 -1.93 3.06 -4.94
N LEU A 8 -2.23 2.72 -3.68
CA LEU A 8 -1.37 3.09 -2.55
C LEU A 8 0.00 2.41 -2.66
N HIS A 9 0.04 1.17 -3.15
CA HIS A 9 1.27 0.41 -3.32
C HIS A 9 2.21 0.91 -4.42
N ASP A 10 1.70 1.73 -5.34
CA ASP A 10 2.45 2.29 -6.47
C ASP A 10 3.04 3.66 -6.16
N LEU A 11 2.65 4.32 -5.06
CA LEU A 11 3.12 5.66 -4.74
C LEU A 11 4.61 5.66 -4.35
N GLY A 12 5.33 6.71 -4.75
CA GLY A 12 6.72 6.95 -4.34
C GLY A 12 6.88 7.28 -2.86
N ASP A 13 5.88 7.91 -2.23
CA ASP A 13 5.83 8.18 -0.78
C ASP A 13 4.42 7.94 -0.23
N PRO A 14 4.03 6.67 0.00
CA PRO A 14 2.74 6.33 0.58
C PRO A 14 2.50 6.95 1.98
N PRO A 15 3.50 7.03 2.90
CA PRO A 15 3.35 7.80 4.14
C PRO A 15 2.93 9.26 3.94
N ALA A 16 3.54 9.99 3.00
CA ALA A 16 3.16 11.37 2.72
C ALA A 16 1.76 11.49 2.14
N ALA A 17 1.40 10.59 1.22
CA ALA A 17 0.06 10.55 0.65
C ALA A 17 -1.01 10.29 1.72
N LEU A 18 -0.76 9.34 2.63
CA LEU A 18 -1.66 9.04 3.75
C LEU A 18 -1.73 10.19 4.76
N ARG A 19 -0.59 10.85 5.05
CA ARG A 19 -0.60 12.08 5.86
C ARG A 19 -1.51 13.12 5.21
N ARG A 20 -1.33 13.41 3.91
CA ARG A 20 -2.13 14.41 3.21
C ARG A 20 -3.60 14.05 3.17
N ALA A 21 -3.93 12.78 2.94
CA ALA A 21 -5.30 12.27 2.96
C ALA A 21 -5.95 12.51 4.33
N HIS A 22 -5.25 12.19 5.41
CA HIS A 22 -5.74 12.45 6.76
C HIS A 22 -5.93 13.95 7.06
N ASP A 23 -5.09 14.83 6.51
CA ASP A 23 -5.26 16.29 6.65
C ASP A 23 -6.52 16.83 5.93
N LEU A 24 -7.11 16.04 5.02
CA LEU A 24 -8.34 16.39 4.31
C LEU A 24 -9.60 15.89 5.01
N LEU A 25 -9.48 14.92 5.93
CA LEU A 25 -10.64 14.32 6.59
C LEU A 25 -11.14 15.19 7.73
N THR A 26 -12.46 15.27 7.87
CA THR A 26 -13.12 15.85 9.05
C THR A 26 -13.58 14.76 10.02
N GLU A 27 -14.05 15.16 11.21
CA GLU A 27 -14.61 14.24 12.21
C GLU A 27 -15.70 13.33 11.61
N GLY A 28 -15.62 12.03 11.90
CA GLY A 28 -16.55 11.01 11.39
C GLY A 28 -16.31 10.57 9.93
N GLU A 29 -15.38 11.17 9.20
CA GLU A 29 -15.02 10.68 7.86
C GLU A 29 -13.97 9.56 7.93
N ILE A 30 -13.97 8.69 6.91
CA ILE A 30 -13.07 7.54 6.83
C ILE A 30 -12.09 7.63 5.66
N LEU A 31 -10.94 6.98 5.85
CA LEU A 31 -10.00 6.62 4.80
C LEU A 31 -10.17 5.15 4.48
N VAL A 32 -10.30 4.81 3.20
CA VAL A 32 -10.38 3.42 2.73
C VAL A 32 -9.23 3.16 1.76
N ALA A 33 -8.55 2.04 1.93
CA ALA A 33 -7.58 1.53 0.97
C ALA A 33 -8.07 0.17 0.45
N VAL A 34 -8.30 0.07 -0.86
CA VAL A 34 -8.64 -1.17 -1.55
C VAL A 34 -7.44 -1.55 -2.39
N GLU A 35 -6.82 -2.68 -2.06
CA GLU A 35 -5.52 -3.08 -2.60
C GLU A 35 -5.55 -4.55 -3.01
N PRO A 36 -4.72 -4.98 -3.97
CA PRO A 36 -4.64 -6.38 -4.35
C PRO A 36 -4.19 -7.25 -3.19
N TRP A 37 -4.72 -8.47 -3.16
CA TRP A 37 -4.36 -9.45 -2.15
C TRP A 37 -2.85 -9.75 -2.20
N SER A 38 -2.23 -9.84 -1.03
CA SER A 38 -0.82 -10.22 -0.88
C SER A 38 -0.61 -10.91 0.46
N LEU A 39 0.56 -11.53 0.60
CA LEU A 39 0.98 -12.22 1.81
C LEU A 39 2.17 -11.46 2.42
N ASP A 40 2.31 -11.52 3.74
CA ASP A 40 3.46 -10.92 4.42
C ASP A 40 4.75 -11.68 4.16
N ARG A 41 4.64 -12.96 3.83
CA ARG A 41 5.75 -13.85 3.56
C ARG A 41 5.51 -14.60 2.26
N LEU A 42 6.50 -14.60 1.38
CA LEU A 42 6.44 -15.34 0.13
C LEU A 42 6.23 -16.84 0.38
N GLU A 43 6.83 -17.39 1.44
CA GLU A 43 6.79 -18.83 1.70
C GLU A 43 5.37 -19.34 1.99
N ASP A 44 4.53 -18.49 2.56
CA ASP A 44 3.12 -18.81 2.86
C ASP A 44 2.29 -18.99 1.58
N GLY A 45 2.79 -18.52 0.44
CA GLY A 45 2.17 -18.63 -0.87
C GLY A 45 2.69 -19.79 -1.73
N ILE A 46 3.72 -20.51 -1.28
CA ILE A 46 4.34 -21.58 -2.08
C ILE A 46 3.33 -22.69 -2.33
N GLY A 47 3.11 -23.03 -3.60
CA GLY A 47 2.11 -24.00 -4.05
C GLY A 47 0.86 -23.37 -4.64
N ASN A 48 0.59 -22.08 -4.38
CA ASN A 48 -0.41 -21.33 -5.10
C ASN A 48 0.15 -20.84 -6.45
N PRO A 49 -0.42 -21.27 -7.60
CA PRO A 49 0.10 -20.89 -8.92
C PRO A 49 0.06 -19.38 -9.17
N SER A 50 -0.88 -18.64 -8.57
CA SER A 50 -1.02 -17.18 -8.75
C SER A 50 0.16 -16.41 -8.17
N VAL A 51 0.76 -16.88 -7.08
CA VAL A 51 1.84 -16.16 -6.37
C VAL A 51 3.01 -15.84 -7.29
N ARG A 52 3.35 -16.74 -8.22
CA ARG A 52 4.40 -16.47 -9.22
C ARG A 52 4.03 -15.33 -10.18
N VAL A 53 2.78 -15.30 -10.62
CA VAL A 53 2.28 -14.26 -11.52
C VAL A 53 2.21 -12.92 -10.78
N ASP A 54 1.68 -12.92 -9.56
CA ASP A 54 1.51 -11.72 -8.74
C ASP A 54 2.85 -11.06 -8.41
N TYR A 55 3.88 -11.85 -8.07
CA TYR A 55 5.23 -11.33 -7.87
C TYR A 55 5.89 -10.85 -9.17
N ALA A 56 5.68 -11.54 -10.29
CA ALA A 56 6.19 -11.08 -11.59
C ALA A 56 5.58 -9.74 -12.00
N LEU A 57 4.26 -9.58 -11.84
CA LEU A 57 3.57 -8.30 -12.09
C LEU A 57 4.08 -7.22 -11.15
N SER A 58 4.15 -7.50 -9.84
CA SER A 58 4.55 -6.52 -8.85
C SER A 58 5.97 -6.01 -9.09
N THR A 59 6.93 -6.92 -9.30
CA THR A 59 8.34 -6.58 -9.51
C THR A 59 8.63 -5.96 -10.88
N SER A 60 7.79 -6.22 -11.89
CA SER A 60 7.99 -5.69 -13.25
C SER A 60 7.21 -4.39 -13.52
N LEU A 61 6.18 -4.09 -12.72
CA LEU A 61 5.28 -2.95 -12.96
C LEU A 61 5.18 -2.03 -11.74
N CYS A 62 4.62 -2.52 -10.64
CA CYS A 62 4.23 -1.70 -9.50
C CYS A 62 5.43 -1.18 -8.68
N THR A 63 6.34 -2.07 -8.32
CA THR A 63 7.58 -1.72 -7.62
C THR A 63 8.41 -0.71 -8.42
N PRO A 64 8.70 -0.90 -9.73
CA PRO A 64 9.42 0.10 -10.50
C PRO A 64 8.64 1.40 -10.70
N CYS A 65 7.30 1.37 -10.76
CA CYS A 65 6.47 2.57 -10.79
C CYS A 65 6.70 3.45 -9.54
N SER A 66 6.68 2.83 -8.35
CA SER A 66 6.98 3.53 -7.09
C SER A 66 8.42 4.04 -7.04
N LEU A 67 9.40 3.23 -7.48
CA LEU A 67 10.81 3.63 -7.53
C LEU A 67 11.10 4.80 -8.47
N ALA A 68 10.30 4.97 -9.53
CA ALA A 68 10.47 6.06 -10.50
C ALA A 68 9.95 7.42 -10.01
N GLN A 69 9.19 7.45 -8.91
CA GLN A 69 8.65 8.65 -8.30
C GLN A 69 9.55 9.15 -7.16
N ASP A 70 9.41 10.43 -6.79
CA ASP A 70 10.05 10.99 -5.61
C ASP A 70 9.67 10.19 -4.35
N GLY A 71 10.66 9.89 -3.50
CA GLY A 71 10.53 9.05 -2.30
C GLY A 71 10.93 7.59 -2.52
N GLY A 72 10.66 7.02 -3.69
CA GLY A 72 11.12 5.68 -4.09
C GLY A 72 10.81 4.55 -3.09
N TYR A 73 9.65 4.60 -2.42
CA TYR A 73 9.33 3.70 -1.30
C TYR A 73 9.28 2.21 -1.68
N ALA A 74 8.94 1.90 -2.94
CA ALA A 74 8.99 0.57 -3.53
C ALA A 74 8.12 -0.48 -2.81
N LEU A 75 6.93 -0.10 -2.33
CA LEU A 75 6.04 -1.04 -1.63
C LEU A 75 5.61 -2.18 -2.55
N GLY A 76 5.10 -1.84 -3.73
CA GLY A 76 4.60 -2.79 -4.72
C GLY A 76 3.38 -3.57 -4.25
N THR A 77 2.64 -4.12 -5.20
CA THR A 77 1.46 -4.95 -4.97
C THR A 77 1.69 -6.13 -4.01
N GLN A 78 2.92 -6.68 -3.97
CA GLN A 78 3.28 -7.77 -3.07
C GLN A 78 4.00 -7.33 -1.79
N GLY A 79 3.88 -6.06 -1.39
CA GLY A 79 4.48 -5.49 -0.16
C GLY A 79 3.87 -5.96 1.18
N GLY A 80 2.93 -6.91 1.14
CA GLY A 80 2.31 -7.53 2.32
C GLY A 80 1.26 -6.68 3.04
N PRO A 81 0.24 -7.29 3.66
CA PRO A 81 -0.79 -6.58 4.41
C PRO A 81 -0.27 -5.93 5.70
N SER A 82 0.69 -6.51 6.41
CA SER A 82 1.20 -5.94 7.67
C SER A 82 1.89 -4.59 7.48
N VAL A 83 2.62 -4.40 6.37
CA VAL A 83 3.24 -3.10 6.03
C VAL A 83 2.15 -2.07 5.74
N ARG A 84 1.13 -2.43 4.94
CA ARG A 84 0.00 -1.56 4.61
C ARG A 84 -0.79 -1.14 5.86
N LEU A 85 -1.08 -2.09 6.76
CA LEU A 85 -1.77 -1.81 8.02
C LEU A 85 -0.97 -0.86 8.90
N ARG A 86 0.36 -1.02 8.99
CA ARG A 86 1.22 -0.06 9.70
C ARG A 86 1.16 1.34 9.08
N LEU A 87 1.20 1.44 7.75
CA LEU A 87 1.08 2.71 7.05
C LEU A 87 -0.25 3.42 7.35
N LEU A 88 -1.36 2.68 7.29
CA LEU A 88 -2.70 3.19 7.58
C LEU A 88 -2.86 3.59 9.06
N ALA A 89 -2.25 2.85 9.99
CA ALA A 89 -2.34 3.10 11.42
C ALA A 89 -1.46 4.26 11.91
N ALA A 90 -0.37 4.60 11.21
CA ALA A 90 0.65 5.54 11.66
C ALA A 90 0.14 6.96 11.98
N ARG A 91 -1.05 7.35 11.52
CA ARG A 91 -1.70 8.63 11.87
C ARG A 91 -2.94 8.50 12.74
N ALA A 92 -3.50 7.29 12.86
CA ALA A 92 -4.66 7.02 13.71
C ALA A 92 -4.36 7.21 15.22
N SER A 93 -3.09 7.26 15.62
CA SER A 93 -2.66 7.51 17.01
C SER A 93 -2.67 9.00 17.41
N ALA A 94 -3.05 9.91 16.53
CA ALA A 94 -3.27 11.32 16.86
C ALA A 94 -4.77 11.61 16.99
N THR A 95 -5.42 10.96 17.96
CA THR A 95 -6.71 11.45 18.50
C THR A 95 -6.48 12.86 19.05
N ARG A 96 -7.23 13.82 18.53
CA ARG A 96 -7.25 15.20 18.99
C ARG A 96 -7.96 15.32 20.34
#